data_AF-A0A0H3NW80-F1
#
_entry.id   AF-A0A0H3NW80-F1
#
_cell.length_a   1.000
_cell.length_b   1.000
_cell.length_c   1.000
_cell.angle_alpha   90.00
_cell.angle_beta   90.00
_cell.angle_gamma   90.00
#
_symmetry.space_group_name_H-M   'P 1'
#
loop_
_entity.id
_entity.type
_entity.pdbx_description
1 polymer ?
#
loop_
_entity_poly.entity_id
_entity_poly.type
_entity_poly.pdbx_seq_one_letter_code
_entity_poly.pdbx_strand_id
1 'polypeptide(L)'
;MIYKVKFRSDALKEWGKIDKVIQQQFAKKLKKCCENPHIPSAKLRGLSDCYKIKLRASGFRLVYQVIEDCLVIAVVAVGKRERSDVYNLASERLR
;
A
#
# COMPACT_ATOMS: atom_id res chain seq x y z
N MET A 1 -1.26 13.71 13.89
CA MET A 1 -1.90 14.13 12.62
C MET A 1 -2.46 12.89 11.93
N ILE A 2 -3.62 12.98 11.27
CA ILE A 2 -4.28 11.81 10.65
C ILE A 2 -4.18 11.93 9.14
N TYR A 3 -3.48 10.99 8.50
CA TYR A 3 -3.37 10.91 7.06
C TYR A 3 -4.66 10.34 6.44
N LYS A 4 -5.11 10.92 5.33
CA LYS A 4 -6.23 10.39 4.54
C LYS A 4 -5.74 9.29 3.59
N VAL A 5 -6.46 8.17 3.52
CA VAL A 5 -6.15 7.10 2.57
C VAL A 5 -6.84 7.41 1.24
N LYS A 6 -6.07 7.37 0.15
CA LYS A 6 -6.58 7.44 -1.22
C LYS A 6 -6.03 6.28 -2.04
N PHE A 7 -6.75 5.87 -3.07
CA PHE A 7 -6.30 4.86 -4.01
C PHE A 7 -5.99 5.52 -5.35
N ARG A 8 -4.87 5.14 -5.98
CA ARG A 8 -4.68 5.39 -7.42
C ARG A 8 -5.69 4.54 -8.20
N SER A 9 -6.06 4.99 -9.39
CA SER A 9 -7.06 4.33 -10.25
C SER A 9 -6.78 2.83 -10.43
N ASP A 10 -5.54 2.45 -10.72
CA ASP A 10 -5.16 1.05 -10.92
C ASP A 10 -5.19 0.24 -9.63
N ALA A 11 -4.73 0.83 -8.53
CA ALA A 11 -4.79 0.20 -7.20
C ALA A 11 -6.24 -0.01 -6.74
N LEU A 12 -7.16 0.88 -7.12
CA LEU A 12 -8.58 0.72 -6.82
C LEU A 12 -9.19 -0.46 -7.60
N LYS A 13 -8.82 -0.62 -8.87
CA LYS A 13 -9.23 -1.78 -9.68
C LYS A 13 -8.69 -3.09 -9.09
N GLU A 14 -7.42 -3.11 -8.68
CA GLU A 14 -6.80 -4.25 -8.01
C GLU A 14 -7.50 -4.57 -6.70
N TRP A 15 -7.76 -3.56 -5.87
CA TRP A 15 -8.49 -3.69 -4.61
C TRP A 15 -9.85 -4.34 -4.82
N GLY A 16 -10.60 -3.90 -5.84
CA GLY A 16 -11.91 -4.47 -6.19
C GLY A 16 -11.89 -5.95 -6.57
N LYS A 17 -10.74 -6.50 -7.01
CA LYS A 17 -10.57 -7.92 -7.36
C LYS A 17 -10.19 -8.79 -6.16
N ILE A 18 -9.91 -8.19 -5.01
CA ILE A 18 -9.48 -8.89 -3.79
C ILE A 18 -10.70 -9.27 -2.96
N ASP A 19 -10.66 -10.45 -2.34
CA ASP A 19 -11.72 -10.89 -1.43
C ASP A 19 -11.96 -9.91 -0.26
N LYS A 20 -13.21 -9.75 0.16
CA LYS A 20 -13.62 -8.79 1.21
C LYS A 20 -12.88 -9.00 2.53
N VAL A 21 -12.56 -10.25 2.90
CA VAL A 21 -11.82 -10.54 4.14
C VAL A 21 -10.42 -9.95 4.07
N ILE A 22 -9.75 -10.08 2.93
CA ILE A 22 -8.40 -9.55 2.71
C ILE A 22 -8.43 -8.03 2.65
N GLN A 23 -9.42 -7.44 1.98
CA GLN A 23 -9.66 -5.99 1.99
C GLN A 23 -9.79 -5.44 3.42
N GLN A 24 -10.60 -6.10 4.27
CA GLN A 24 -10.78 -5.69 5.67
C GLN A 24 -9.48 -5.78 6.49
N GLN A 25 -8.69 -6.83 6.28
CA GLN A 25 -7.37 -6.96 6.93
C GLN A 25 -6.42 -5.82 6.55
N PHE A 26 -6.38 -5.45 5.27
CA PHE A 26 -5.60 -4.30 4.82
C PHE A 26 -6.15 -2.99 5.36
N ALA A 27 -7.46 -2.76 5.32
CA ALA A 27 -8.11 -1.56 5.83
C ALA A 27 -7.78 -1.34 7.33
N LYS A 28 -7.80 -2.41 8.13
CA LYS A 28 -7.41 -2.35 9.55
C LYS A 28 -5.95 -1.92 9.73
N LYS A 29 -5.03 -2.35 8.85
CA LYS A 29 -3.62 -1.94 8.89
C LYS A 29 -3.43 -0.52 8.39
N LEU A 30 -4.08 -0.14 7.29
CA LEU A 30 -4.05 1.22 6.75
C LEU A 30 -4.58 2.25 7.77
N LYS A 31 -5.67 1.94 8.48
CA LYS A 31 -6.20 2.79 9.55
C LYS A 31 -5.18 3.05 10.66
N LYS A 32 -4.38 2.04 11.03
CA LYS A 32 -3.28 2.21 12.01
C LYS A 32 -2.13 3.03 11.43
N CYS A 33 -1.84 2.89 10.14
CA CYS A 33 -0.81 3.68 9.45
C CYS A 33 -1.20 5.16 9.32
N CYS A 34 -2.49 5.53 9.40
CA CYS A 34 -2.92 6.92 9.30
C CYS A 34 -2.33 7.83 10.40
N GLU A 35 -1.98 7.29 11.56
CA GLU A 35 -1.40 8.06 12.67
C GLU A 35 0.12 8.22 12.50
N ASN A 36 0.79 7.17 12.02
CA ASN A 36 2.23 7.18 11.73
C ASN A 36 2.52 6.38 10.46
N PRO A 37 2.52 7.02 9.28
CA PRO A 37 2.68 6.32 8.02
C PRO A 37 4.14 6.00 7.68
N HIS A 38 5.10 6.71 8.29
CA HIS A 38 6.54 6.50 8.06
C HIS A 38 7.06 5.39 8.96
N ILE A 39 7.02 4.15 8.44
CA ILE A 39 7.49 2.96 9.16
C ILE A 39 8.85 2.53 8.57
N PRO A 40 10.00 2.79 9.22
CA PRO A 40 11.32 2.56 8.63
C PRO A 40 11.55 1.13 8.15
N SER A 41 11.11 0.13 8.92
CA SER A 41 11.22 -1.29 8.58
C SER A 41 10.36 -1.71 7.38
N ALA A 42 9.34 -0.91 7.04
CA ALA A 42 8.45 -1.15 5.92
C ALA A 42 8.88 -0.39 4.66
N LYS A 43 9.87 0.51 4.73
CA LYS A 43 10.32 1.33 3.59
C LYS A 43 10.78 0.44 2.43
N LEU A 44 10.42 0.83 1.22
CA LEU A 44 10.90 0.22 -0.02
C LEU A 44 12.24 0.84 -0.40
N ARG A 45 13.17 0.01 -0.86
CA ARG A 45 14.44 0.47 -1.42
C ARG A 45 14.18 0.94 -2.86
N GLY A 46 14.79 2.04 -3.26
CA GLY A 46 14.67 2.57 -4.62
C GLY A 46 13.36 3.31 -4.93
N LEU A 47 12.44 3.43 -3.96
CA LEU A 47 11.22 4.23 -4.09
C LEU A 47 11.10 5.17 -2.89
N SER A 48 11.13 6.49 -3.16
CA SER A 48 10.96 7.52 -2.14
C SER A 48 9.58 7.43 -1.51
N ASP A 49 9.54 7.59 -0.19
CA ASP A 49 8.32 7.67 0.63
C ASP A 49 7.32 6.53 0.43
N CYS A 50 7.81 5.40 -0.07
CA CYS A 50 7.02 4.22 -0.33
C CYS A 50 7.27 3.14 0.71
N TYR A 51 6.20 2.53 1.17
CA TYR A 51 6.18 1.56 2.25
C TYR A 51 5.31 0.38 1.88
N LYS A 52 5.57 -0.77 2.52
CA LYS A 52 4.87 -2.03 2.23
C LYS A 52 4.09 -2.54 3.44
N ILE A 53 2.86 -2.96 3.20
CA ILE A 53 2.06 -3.75 4.14
C ILE A 53 2.04 -5.20 3.67
N LYS A 54 2.34 -6.14 4.57
CA LYS A 54 2.34 -7.59 4.29
C LYS A 54 1.25 -8.29 5.09
N LEU A 55 0.40 -9.06 4.42
CA LEU A 55 -0.48 -10.06 5.02
C LEU A 55 0.13 -11.44 4.76
N ARG A 56 1.04 -11.88 5.64
CA ARG A 56 1.84 -13.09 5.43
C ARG A 56 0.99 -14.35 5.33
N ALA A 57 0.05 -14.54 6.27
CA ALA A 57 -0.83 -15.71 6.31
C ALA A 57 -1.69 -15.84 5.04
N SER A 58 -2.15 -14.72 4.49
CA SER A 58 -2.98 -14.70 3.29
C SER A 58 -2.18 -14.60 1.98
N GLY A 59 -0.86 -14.38 2.06
CA GLY A 59 -0.02 -14.22 0.87
C GLY A 59 -0.28 -12.94 0.08
N PHE A 60 -0.65 -11.82 0.71
CA PHE A 60 -0.91 -10.54 0.03
C PHE A 60 0.06 -9.44 0.43
N ARG A 61 0.25 -8.47 -0.47
CA ARG A 61 1.05 -7.25 -0.26
C ARG A 61 0.31 -6.03 -0.78
N LEU A 62 0.53 -4.90 -0.10
CA LEU A 62 0.08 -3.58 -0.51
C LEU A 62 1.27 -2.63 -0.44
N VAL A 63 1.40 -1.75 -1.43
CA VAL A 63 2.37 -0.65 -1.44
C VAL A 63 1.60 0.65 -1.36
N TYR A 64 2.03 1.52 -0.44
CA TYR A 64 1.53 2.87 -0.33
C TYR A 64 2.66 3.88 -0.36
N GLN A 65 2.38 5.06 -0.89
CA GLN A 65 3.24 6.24 -0.85
C GLN A 65 2.69 7.22 0.19
N VAL A 66 3.57 7.87 0.94
CA VAL A 66 3.22 8.97 1.83
C VAL A 66 3.47 10.28 1.10
N ILE A 67 2.45 11.13 1.04
CA ILE A 67 2.52 12.47 0.47
C ILE A 67 2.37 13.44 1.65
N GLU A 68 3.50 13.92 2.16
CA GLU A 68 3.56 14.77 3.36
C GLU A 68 2.79 16.08 3.18
N ASP A 69 2.97 16.75 2.02
CA ASP A 69 2.35 18.04 1.71
C ASP A 69 0.82 18.04 1.83
N CYS A 70 0.19 16.89 1.56
CA CYS A 70 -1.27 16.74 1.54
C CYS A 70 -1.81 15.86 2.67
N LEU A 71 -0.94 15.32 3.54
CA LEU A 71 -1.30 14.30 4.53
C LEU A 71 -2.08 13.13 3.91
N VAL A 72 -1.57 12.58 2.81
CA VAL A 72 -2.21 11.48 2.08
C VAL A 72 -1.34 10.21 2.11
N ILE A 73 -1.97 9.08 2.41
CA ILE A 73 -1.47 7.75 2.09
C ILE A 73 -2.09 7.35 0.75
N ALA A 74 -1.30 7.34 -0.31
CA ALA A 74 -1.73 6.91 -1.64
C ALA A 74 -1.41 5.43 -1.84
N VAL A 75 -2.44 4.58 -1.93
CA VAL A 75 -2.24 3.17 -2.31
C VAL A 75 -1.86 3.10 -3.78
N VAL A 76 -0.69 2.52 -4.05
CA VAL A 76 -0.06 2.48 -5.38
C VAL A 76 -0.30 1.13 -6.06
N ALA A 77 -0.20 0.04 -5.31
CA ALA A 77 -0.44 -1.31 -5.83
C ALA A 77 -0.88 -2.25 -4.70
N VAL A 78 -1.74 -3.22 -5.01
CA VAL A 78 -2.16 -4.27 -4.09
C VAL A 78 -2.35 -5.59 -4.83
N GLY A 79 -1.91 -6.70 -4.24
CA GLY A 79 -2.05 -8.00 -4.89
C GLY A 79 -1.47 -9.17 -4.12
N LYS A 80 -1.62 -10.36 -4.69
CA LYS A 80 -1.00 -11.59 -4.18
C LYS A 80 0.53 -11.50 -4.27
N ARG A 81 1.20 -12.27 -3.44
CA ARG A 81 2.65 -12.45 -3.44
C ARG A 81 3.02 -13.38 -4.60
N GLU A 82 3.02 -12.84 -5.79
CA GLU A 82 3.53 -13.50 -6.99
C GLU A 82 4.77 -12.74 -7.46
N ARG A 83 5.90 -13.44 -7.62
CA ARG A 83 7.17 -12.98 -8.26
C ARG A 83 7.63 -11.51 -8.06
N SER A 84 7.24 -10.89 -6.95
CA SER A 84 7.46 -9.45 -6.67
C SER A 84 6.64 -8.48 -7.53
N ASP A 85 5.60 -8.94 -8.20
CA ASP A 85 4.75 -8.17 -9.13
C ASP A 85 4.23 -6.87 -8.52
N VAL A 86 3.73 -6.91 -7.27
CA VAL A 86 3.24 -5.70 -6.57
C VAL A 86 4.32 -4.63 -6.42
N TYR A 87 5.60 -5.04 -6.27
CA TYR A 87 6.71 -4.09 -6.19
C TYR A 87 7.11 -3.56 -7.57
N ASN A 88 7.10 -4.42 -8.59
CA ASN A 88 7.38 -4.03 -9.97
C ASN A 88 6.34 -3.02 -10.47
N LEU A 89 5.05 -3.33 -10.30
CA LEU A 89 3.93 -2.43 -10.62
C LEU A 89 4.04 -1.10 -9.87
N ALA A 90 4.37 -1.14 -8.57
CA ALA A 90 4.55 0.10 -7.81
C ALA A 90 5.71 0.94 -8.36
N SER A 91 6.83 0.30 -8.73
CA SER A 91 7.99 0.99 -9.31
C SER A 91 7.70 1.57 -10.68
N GLU A 92 6.97 0.87 -11.54
CA GLU A 92 6.58 1.37 -12.88
C GLU A 92 5.65 2.58 -12.77
N ARG A 93 4.72 2.58 -11.82
CA ARG A 93 3.73 3.66 -11.63
C ARG A 93 4.29 4.93 -10.98
N LEU A 94 5.45 4.83 -10.35
CA LEU A 94 6.11 5.92 -9.62
C LEU A 94 7.38 6.42 -10.31
N ARG A 95 7.75 5.80 -11.43
CA ARG A 95 8.73 6.37 -12.36
C ARG A 95 8.14 7.55 -13.13
#